data_AF-A0A1T4WRT5-F1
#
_entry.id   AF-A0A1T4WRT5-F1
#
_cell.length_a   1.000
_cell.length_b   1.000
_cell.length_c   1.000
_cell.angle_alpha   90.00
_cell.angle_beta   90.00
_cell.angle_gamma   90.00
#
_symmetry.space_group_name_H-M   'P 1'
#
loop_
_entity.id
_entity.type
_entity.pdbx_description
1 polymer ?
#
loop_
_entity_poly.entity_id
_entity_poly.type
_entity_poly.pdbx_seq_one_letter_code
_entity_poly.pdbx_strand_id
1 'polypeptide(L)'
;MPSYTLEVLGLEVSFKAKADHTQVLKAKELLEERYRELAQHGRRLSKEKLLTFLALGLADDLLQNREKLEELDGKLTSLLSKIDKGGT
;
A
#
# COMPACT_ATOMS: atom_id res chain seq x y z
N MET A 1 -8.95 18.00 2.52
CA MET A 1 -8.99 16.52 2.52
C MET A 1 -10.43 16.11 2.76
N PRO A 2 -11.09 15.46 1.78
CA PRO A 2 -12.43 14.90 1.98
C PRO A 2 -12.47 13.94 3.19
N SER A 3 -13.62 13.93 3.85
CA SER A 3 -13.95 12.96 4.90
C SER A 3 -14.65 11.77 4.27
N TYR A 4 -14.34 10.57 4.74
CA TYR A 4 -14.92 9.30 4.30
C TYR A 4 -15.42 8.53 5.51
N THR A 5 -16.55 7.85 5.33
CA THR A 5 -17.09 6.87 6.29
C THR A 5 -17.31 5.57 5.53
N LEU A 6 -16.70 4.48 6.01
CA LEU A 6 -16.72 3.17 5.37
C LEU A 6 -16.82 2.10 6.44
N GLU A 7 -17.54 1.01 6.12
CA GLU A 7 -17.38 -0.24 6.85
C GLU A 7 -16.15 -0.98 6.32
N VAL A 8 -15.21 -1.35 7.18
CA VAL A 8 -13.98 -2.09 6.86
C VAL A 8 -13.83 -3.21 7.86
N LEU A 9 -13.76 -4.47 7.41
CA LEU A 9 -13.65 -5.65 8.28
C LEU A 9 -14.73 -5.71 9.39
N GLY A 10 -15.95 -5.29 9.05
CA GLY A 10 -17.10 -5.22 9.96
C GLY A 10 -17.05 -4.08 10.98
N LEU A 11 -16.17 -3.08 10.78
CA LEU A 11 -16.06 -1.90 11.62
C LEU A 11 -16.35 -0.64 10.80
N GLU A 12 -17.27 0.19 11.26
CA GLU A 12 -17.44 1.53 10.68
C GLU A 12 -16.30 2.45 11.10
N VAL A 13 -15.62 3.03 10.11
CA VAL A 13 -14.47 3.91 10.32
C VAL A 13 -14.67 5.21 9.55
N SER A 14 -14.41 6.32 10.23
CA SER A 14 -14.45 7.66 9.64
C SER A 14 -13.05 8.29 9.65
N PHE A 15 -12.57 8.73 8.48
CA PHE A 15 -11.23 9.29 8.32
C PHE A 15 -11.16 10.33 7.20
N LYS A 16 -10.09 11.13 7.20
CA LYS A 16 -9.81 12.12 6.14
C LYS A 16 -8.65 11.64 5.27
N ALA A 17 -8.79 11.73 3.96
CA ALA A 17 -7.73 11.37 3.01
C ALA A 17 -7.59 12.42 1.90
N LYS A 18 -6.42 12.45 1.23
CA LYS A 18 -6.22 13.21 -0.02
C LYS A 18 -6.72 12.44 -1.24
N ALA A 19 -6.75 11.11 -1.14
CA ALA A 19 -7.25 10.21 -2.16
C ALA A 19 -8.73 10.50 -2.49
N ASP A 20 -9.13 10.25 -3.73
CA ASP A 20 -10.53 10.28 -4.15
C ASP A 20 -11.30 9.04 -3.67
N HIS A 21 -12.61 9.03 -3.88
CA HIS A 21 -13.47 7.94 -3.44
C HIS A 21 -13.11 6.59 -4.06
N THR A 22 -12.74 6.57 -5.34
CA THR A 22 -12.37 5.34 -6.06
C THR A 22 -11.11 4.73 -5.46
N GLN A 23 -10.10 5.55 -5.20
CA GLN A 23 -8.85 5.11 -4.59
C GLN A 23 -9.06 4.64 -3.15
N VAL A 24 -9.95 5.29 -2.40
CA VAL A 24 -10.34 4.88 -1.05
C VAL A 24 -11.03 3.51 -1.05
N LEU A 25 -11.94 3.25 -1.99
CA LEU A 25 -12.59 1.94 -2.12
C LEU A 25 -11.60 0.82 -2.49
N LYS A 26 -10.68 1.10 -3.42
CA LYS A 26 -9.59 0.16 -3.76
C LYS A 26 -8.72 -0.17 -2.55
N ALA A 27 -8.40 0.82 -1.72
CA ALA A 27 -7.63 0.62 -0.50
C ALA A 27 -8.37 -0.27 0.50
N LYS A 28 -9.70 -0.09 0.64
CA LYS A 28 -10.54 -1.00 1.43
C LYS A 28 -10.49 -2.43 0.89
N GLU A 29 -10.74 -2.61 -0.41
CA GLU A 29 -10.77 -3.95 -1.02
C GLU A 29 -9.45 -4.69 -0.83
N LEU A 30 -8.32 -4.02 -1.07
CA LEU A 30 -6.98 -4.57 -0.86
C LEU A 30 -6.75 -4.98 0.60
N LEU A 31 -7.14 -4.12 1.55
CA LEU A 31 -6.98 -4.41 2.98
C LEU A 31 -7.80 -5.64 3.39
N GLU A 32 -9.05 -5.73 2.93
CA GLU A 32 -9.94 -6.86 3.25
C GLU A 32 -9.47 -8.17 2.60
N GLU A 33 -8.93 -8.11 1.39
CA GLU A 33 -8.32 -9.26 0.72
C GLU A 33 -7.11 -9.80 1.49
N ARG A 34 -6.14 -8.92 1.80
CA ARG A 34 -4.94 -9.32 2.56
C ARG A 34 -5.29 -9.84 3.96
N TYR A 35 -6.30 -9.27 4.61
CA TYR A 35 -6.81 -9.80 5.87
C TYR A 35 -7.38 -11.22 5.72
N ARG A 36 -8.17 -11.49 4.67
CA ARG A 36 -8.72 -12.83 4.41
C ARG A 36 -7.63 -13.87 4.21
N GLU A 37 -6.61 -13.56 3.42
CA GLU A 37 -5.46 -14.44 3.20
C GLU A 37 -4.74 -14.74 4.51
N LEU A 38 -4.45 -13.70 5.30
CA LEU A 38 -3.80 -13.84 6.60
C LEU A 38 -4.63 -14.67 7.59
N ALA A 39 -5.95 -14.46 7.62
CA ALA A 39 -6.87 -15.18 8.50
C ALA A 39 -6.99 -16.67 8.13
N GLN A 40 -6.87 -17.03 6.84
CA GLN A 40 -6.88 -18.43 6.39
C GLN A 40 -5.69 -19.23 6.94
N HIS A 41 -4.51 -18.60 6.99
CA HIS A 41 -3.28 -19.22 7.50
C HIS A 41 -3.13 -19.09 9.03
N GLY A 42 -3.75 -18.07 9.63
CA GLY A 42 -3.62 -17.72 11.04
C GLY A 42 -4.69 -18.30 11.97
N ARG A 43 -5.18 -19.55 11.78
CA ARG A 43 -6.33 -20.14 12.51
C ARG A 43 -6.29 -20.08 14.06
N ARG A 44 -5.18 -19.70 14.68
CA ARG A 44 -5.02 -19.55 16.15
C ARG A 44 -4.73 -18.12 16.63
N LEU A 45 -4.73 -17.13 15.73
CA LEU A 45 -4.42 -15.74 16.07
C LEU A 45 -5.69 -14.94 16.36
N SER A 46 -5.61 -14.02 17.33
CA SER A 46 -6.69 -13.06 17.60
C SER A 46 -6.81 -12.06 16.45
N LYS A 47 -8.00 -11.44 16.31
CA LYS A 47 -8.22 -10.35 15.33
C LYS A 47 -7.20 -9.23 15.48
N GLU A 48 -6.87 -8.85 16.72
CA GLU A 48 -5.85 -7.83 17.01
C GLU A 48 -4.47 -8.23 16.48
N LYS A 49 -3.99 -9.44 16.76
CA LYS A 49 -2.71 -9.93 16.23
C LYS A 49 -2.68 -9.96 14.71
N LEU A 50 -3.78 -10.43 14.08
CA LEU A 50 -3.90 -10.42 12.63
C LEU A 50 -3.83 -9.00 12.06
N LEU A 51 -4.49 -8.03 12.68
CA LEU A 51 -4.43 -6.63 12.27
C LEU A 51 -3.02 -6.03 12.46
N THR A 52 -2.31 -6.39 13.52
CA THR A 52 -0.90 -5.97 13.71
C THR A 52 -0.01 -6.54 12.61
N PHE A 53 -0.15 -7.82 12.27
CA PHE A 53 0.60 -8.43 11.16
C PHE A 53 0.26 -7.78 9.82
N LEU A 54 -1.01 -7.51 9.57
CA LEU A 54 -1.45 -6.80 8.36
C LEU A 54 -0.84 -5.40 8.27
N ALA A 55 -0.84 -4.65 9.38
CA ALA A 55 -0.24 -3.31 9.42
C ALA A 55 1.27 -3.35 9.17
N LEU A 56 1.98 -4.33 9.74
CA LEU A 56 3.40 -4.55 9.48
C LEU A 56 3.67 -4.89 8.01
N GLY A 57 2.89 -5.81 7.43
CA GLY A 57 3.03 -6.19 6.02
C GLY A 57 2.76 -5.03 5.07
N LEU A 58 1.74 -4.21 5.33
CA LEU A 58 1.45 -3.02 4.51
C LEU A 58 2.53 -1.93 4.65
N ALA A 59 3.13 -1.78 5.84
CA ALA A 59 4.24 -0.86 6.05
C ALA A 59 5.51 -1.33 5.30
N ASP A 60 5.79 -2.64 5.33
CA ASP A 60 6.89 -3.24 4.59
C ASP A 60 6.71 -3.11 3.07
N ASP A 61 5.52 -3.45 2.55
CA ASP A 61 5.15 -3.25 1.14
C ASP A 61 5.34 -1.78 0.71
N LEU A 62 5.00 -0.82 1.57
CA LEU A 62 5.22 0.61 1.31
C LEU A 62 6.71 0.97 1.22
N LEU A 63 7.55 0.45 2.12
CA LEU A 63 8.98 0.69 2.11
C LEU A 63 9.64 0.08 0.86
N GLN A 64 9.33 -1.18 0.55
CA GLN A 64 9.85 -1.85 -0.65
C GLN A 64 9.46 -1.11 -1.94
N ASN A 65 8.22 -0.60 -2.02
CA ASN A 65 7.78 0.17 -3.19
C ASN A 65 8.51 1.51 -3.32
N ARG A 66 8.87 2.17 -2.20
CA ARG A 66 9.67 3.40 -2.24
C ARG A 66 11.09 3.14 -2.72
N GLU A 67 11.74 2.11 -2.18
CA GLU A 67 13.08 1.71 -2.62
C GLU A 67 13.10 1.38 -4.12
N LYS A 68 12.09 0.66 -4.61
CA LYS A 68 11.96 0.34 -6.02
C LYS A 68 11.75 1.57 -6.90
N LEU A 69 10.99 2.57 -6.43
CA LEU A 69 10.83 3.83 -7.14
C LEU A 69 12.14 4.61 -7.23
N GLU A 70 12.91 4.67 -6.14
CA GLU A 70 14.23 5.30 -6.11
C GLU A 70 15.22 4.60 -7.05
N GLU A 71 15.21 3.26 -7.06
CA GLU A 71 16.05 2.46 -7.96
C GLU A 71 15.71 2.74 -9.44
N LEU A 72 14.42 2.82 -9.77
CA LEU A 72 13.95 3.12 -11.12
C LEU A 72 14.31 4.55 -11.54
N ASP A 73 14.19 5.52 -10.65
CA ASP A 73 14.58 6.92 -10.91
C ASP A 73 16.10 7.05 -11.16
N GLY A 74 16.91 6.33 -10.38
CA GLY A 74 18.35 6.24 -10.60
C GLY A 74 18.71 5.59 -11.95
N LYS A 75 18.03 4.51 -12.33
CA LYS A 75 18.20 3.87 -13.65
C LYS A 75 17.80 4.81 -14.79
N LEU A 76 16.69 5.53 -14.66
CA LEU A 76 16.22 6.48 -15.65
C LEU A 76 17.23 7.63 -15.83
N THR A 77 17.71 8.20 -14.73
CA THR A 77 18.74 9.25 -14.74
C THR A 77 20.03 8.76 -15.40
N SER A 78 20.46 7.53 -15.11
CA SER A 78 21.63 6.91 -15.75
C SER A 78 21.44 6.78 -17.27
N LEU A 79 20.27 6.31 -17.73
CA LEU A 79 19.96 6.17 -19.16
C LEU A 79 19.93 7.53 -19.87
N LEU A 80 19.27 8.53 -19.29
CA LEU A 80 19.24 9.89 -19.83
C LEU A 80 20.66 10.46 -19.98
N SER A 81 21.51 10.30 -18.96
CA SER A 81 22.90 10.77 -19.01
C SER A 81 23.74 10.11 -20.12
N LYS A 82 23.41 8.87 -20.50
CA LYS A 82 24.09 8.15 -21.60
C LYS A 82 23.60 8.65 -22.96
N ILE A 83 22.31 8.96 -23.08
CA ILE A 83 21.74 9.54 -24.31
C ILE A 83 22.37 10.91 -24.57
N ASP A 84 22.43 11.77 -23.55
CA ASP A 84 23.02 13.12 -23.67
C ASP A 84 24.52 13.07 -24.05
N LYS A 85 25.26 12.07 -23.56
CA LYS A 85 26.68 11.88 -23.89
C LYS A 85 26.93 11.18 -25.22
N GLY A 86 25.95 10.45 -25.76
CA GLY A 86 26.04 9.74 -27.04
C GLY A 86 25.58 10.56 -28.25
N GLY A 87 25.06 11.78 -28.01
CA GLY A 87 24.58 12.70 -29.04
C GLY A 87 25.60 13.78 -29.49
N THR A 88 26.85 13.67 -29.05
CA THR A 88 28.00 14.47 -29.54
C THR A 88 28.95 13.59 -30.36
#